data_AF-A0A662TTQ3-F1
#
_entry.id   AF-A0A662TTQ3-F1
#
_cell.length_a   1.000
_cell.length_b   1.000
_cell.length_c   1.000
_cell.angle_alpha   90.00
_cell.angle_beta   90.00
_cell.angle_gamma   90.00
#
_symmetry.space_group_name_H-M   'P 1'
#
loop_
_entity.id
_entity.type
_entity.pdbx_description
1 polymer ?
#
loop_
_entity_poly.entity_id
_entity_poly.type
_entity_poly.pdbx_seq_one_letter_code
_entity_poly.pdbx_strand_id
1 'polypeptide(L)'
;MMIYKVFYSRFLLRDLHNFRFVPGRTHAFIVEVEADNLGEAYTRMQGLNWSPRGEARPITRRAGVSHTSMSVGDVLVDHRGQAWVCMDVGWQAIQHDDD
;
A
#
# COMPACT_ATOMS: atom_id res chain seq x y z
N MET A 1 9.05 7.90 14.44
CA MET A 1 9.28 6.87 13.41
C MET A 1 8.60 5.56 13.77
N MET A 2 7.82 5.01 12.83
CA MET A 2 7.10 3.75 12.91
C MET A 2 7.39 2.92 11.67
N ILE A 3 7.26 1.60 11.78
CA ILE A 3 7.32 0.70 10.62
C ILE A 3 5.90 0.51 10.07
N TYR A 4 5.75 0.72 8.77
CA TYR A 4 4.55 0.39 8.02
C TYR A 4 4.82 -0.77 7.07
N LYS A 5 3.95 -1.77 7.07
CA LYS A 5 3.89 -2.79 6.03
C LYS A 5 3.12 -2.24 4.83
N VAL A 6 3.73 -2.28 3.66
CA VAL A 6 3.18 -1.74 2.41
C VAL A 6 2.58 -2.86 1.58
N PHE A 7 1.33 -2.68 1.18
CA PHE A 7 0.59 -3.61 0.35
C PHE A 7 0.06 -2.93 -0.89
N TYR A 8 0.40 -3.45 -2.07
CA TYR A 8 -0.13 -2.94 -3.33
C TYR A 8 -1.34 -3.73 -3.78
N SER A 9 -2.37 -3.04 -4.26
CA SER A 9 -3.55 -3.65 -4.84
C SER A 9 -3.19 -4.41 -6.13
N ARG A 10 -3.76 -5.61 -6.31
CA ARG A 10 -3.67 -6.36 -7.57
C ARG A 10 -4.66 -5.87 -8.63
N PHE A 11 -5.63 -5.05 -8.24
CA PHE A 11 -6.67 -4.54 -9.12
C PHE A 11 -6.55 -3.03 -9.25
N LEU A 12 -6.67 -2.52 -10.48
CA LEU A 12 -6.96 -1.10 -10.69
C LEU A 12 -8.37 -0.86 -10.15
N LEU A 13 -8.45 -0.33 -8.93
CA LEU A 13 -9.71 -0.06 -8.26
C LEU A 13 -10.41 1.08 -8.99
N ARG A 14 -11.32 0.72 -9.89
CA ARG A 14 -12.29 1.65 -10.49
C ARG A 14 -13.50 1.89 -9.59
N ASP A 15 -13.68 1.04 -8.58
CA ASP A 15 -14.79 1.13 -7.63
C ASP A 15 -14.28 0.88 -6.20
N LEU A 16 -14.16 1.95 -5.42
CA LEU A 16 -13.79 1.90 -4.00
C LEU A 16 -14.97 1.51 -3.11
N HIS A 17 -16.22 1.49 -3.60
CA HIS A 17 -17.38 1.12 -2.79
C HIS A 17 -17.37 -0.35 -2.37
N ASN A 18 -16.71 -1.22 -3.13
CA ASN A 18 -16.52 -2.65 -2.82
C ASN A 18 -15.08 -2.97 -2.41
N PHE A 19 -14.36 -1.98 -1.87
CA PHE A 19 -12.99 -2.16 -1.43
C PHE A 19 -12.91 -3.20 -0.30
N ARG A 20 -12.12 -4.26 -0.51
CA ARG A 20 -11.82 -5.26 0.52
C ARG A 20 -10.32 -5.52 0.61
N PHE A 21 -9.75 -5.23 1.77
CA PHE A 21 -8.37 -5.55 2.08
C PHE A 21 -8.23 -6.99 2.55
N VAL A 22 -7.68 -7.85 1.71
CA VAL A 22 -7.33 -9.24 2.04
C VAL A 22 -5.86 -9.45 1.66
N PRO A 23 -4.93 -9.36 2.63
CA PRO A 23 -3.50 -9.61 2.41
C PRO A 23 -3.28 -10.96 1.72
N GLY A 24 -2.39 -11.00 0.72
CA GLY A 24 -2.09 -12.20 -0.05
C GLY A 24 -3.07 -12.52 -1.17
N ARG A 25 -4.33 -12.04 -1.09
CA ARG A 25 -5.37 -12.27 -2.12
C ARG A 25 -5.65 -11.03 -2.97
N THR A 26 -6.22 -9.97 -2.39
CA THR A 26 -6.52 -8.73 -3.13
C THR A 26 -5.32 -7.78 -3.16
N HIS A 27 -4.44 -7.87 -2.16
CA HIS A 27 -3.24 -7.05 -2.07
C HIS A 27 -1.99 -7.91 -1.89
N ALA A 28 -0.87 -7.46 -2.45
CA ALA A 28 0.43 -8.10 -2.32
C ALA A 28 1.31 -7.31 -1.37
N PHE A 29 1.96 -7.99 -0.42
CA PHE A 29 3.01 -7.36 0.38
C PHE A 29 4.18 -6.96 -0.52
N ILE A 30 4.68 -5.74 -0.33
CA ILE A 30 5.79 -5.20 -1.12
C ILE A 30 7.04 -5.07 -0.26
N VAL A 31 6.95 -4.32 0.83
CA VAL A 31 8.09 -3.97 1.67
C VAL A 31 7.62 -3.42 3.02
N GLU A 32 8.53 -3.34 3.98
CA GLU A 32 8.37 -2.52 5.19
C GLU A 32 9.07 -1.18 4.99
N VAL A 33 8.41 -0.09 5.37
CA VAL A 33 8.96 1.27 5.28
C VAL A 33 8.91 1.94 6.64
N GLU A 34 10.03 2.51 7.05
CA GLU A 34 10.11 3.40 8.21
C GLU A 34 9.67 4.80 7.82
N ALA A 35 8.70 5.36 8.56
CA ALA A 35 8.19 6.71 8.38
C ALA A 35 7.58 7.25 9.68
N ASP A 36 7.50 8.56 9.84
CA ASP A 36 6.89 9.22 10.99
C ASP A 36 5.35 9.24 10.92
N ASN A 37 4.79 9.22 9.71
CA ASN A 37 3.36 9.19 9.47
C ASN A 37 3.02 8.63 8.08
N LEU A 38 1.73 8.49 7.80
CA LEU A 38 1.21 7.96 6.53
C LEU A 38 1.64 8.80 5.32
N GLY A 39 1.72 10.13 5.46
CA GLY A 39 2.14 11.03 4.38
C GLY A 39 3.60 10.82 3.99
N GLU A 40 4.49 10.70 4.97
CA GLU A 40 5.89 10.38 4.71
C GLU A 40 6.05 8.98 4.11
N ALA A 41 5.29 7.99 4.62
CA ALA A 41 5.28 6.65 4.04
C ALA A 41 4.87 6.67 2.56
N TYR A 42 3.82 7.43 2.21
CA TYR A 42 3.39 7.64 0.83
C TYR A 42 4.50 8.27 -0.03
N THR A 43 5.13 9.33 0.46
CA THR A 43 6.25 9.99 -0.25
C THR A 43 7.37 9.00 -0.49
N ARG A 44 7.82 8.25 0.52
CA ARG A 44 8.88 7.25 0.39
C ARG A 44 8.52 6.17 -0.63
N MET A 45 7.26 5.75 -0.67
CA MET A 45 6.76 4.74 -1.61
C MET A 45 6.42 5.27 -3.01
N GLN A 46 6.72 6.53 -3.33
CA GLN A 46 6.67 7.01 -4.72
C GLN A 46 7.84 6.45 -5.52
N GLY A 47 7.58 5.97 -6.73
CA GLY A 47 8.57 5.27 -7.55
C GLY A 47 9.86 6.05 -7.77
N LEU A 48 9.80 7.39 -7.82
CA LEU A 48 10.98 8.25 -7.94
C LEU A 48 11.90 8.23 -6.70
N ASN A 49 11.36 7.86 -5.53
CA ASN A 49 12.09 7.88 -4.25
C ASN A 49 12.67 6.51 -3.90
N TRP A 50 11.86 5.45 -3.89
CA TRP A 50 12.36 4.10 -3.53
C TRP A 50 12.85 3.26 -4.72
N SER A 51 12.52 3.68 -5.95
CA SER A 51 12.86 2.94 -7.17
C SER A 51 13.23 3.88 -8.34
N PRO A 52 14.15 4.84 -8.15
CA PRO A 52 14.48 5.86 -9.14
C PRO A 52 14.97 5.29 -10.49
N ARG A 53 15.49 4.06 -10.50
CA ARG A 53 15.99 3.36 -11.68
C ARG A 53 15.20 2.08 -11.99
N GLY A 54 14.06 1.87 -11.35
CA GLY A 54 13.20 0.69 -11.54
C GLY A 54 13.59 -0.53 -10.69
N GLU A 55 14.30 -0.33 -9.60
CA GLU A 55 14.70 -1.34 -8.59
C GLU A 55 13.51 -2.14 -8.06
N ALA A 56 12.33 -1.53 -7.99
CA ALA A 56 11.09 -2.16 -7.57
C ALA A 56 10.50 -3.12 -8.59
N ARG A 57 10.83 -2.99 -9.89
CA ARG A 57 10.15 -3.73 -10.97
C ARG A 57 10.21 -5.25 -10.79
N PRO A 58 11.33 -5.86 -10.37
CA PRO A 58 11.36 -7.30 -10.08
C PRO A 58 10.47 -7.67 -8.90
N ILE A 59 10.39 -6.83 -7.87
CA ILE A 59 9.57 -7.05 -6.67
C ILE A 59 8.08 -7.01 -7.04
N THR A 60 7.65 -5.93 -7.69
CA THR A 60 6.25 -5.71 -8.06
C THR A 60 5.76 -6.77 -9.05
N ARG A 61 6.60 -7.12 -10.05
CA ARG A 61 6.29 -8.21 -10.99
C ARG A 61 6.11 -9.56 -10.31
N ARG A 62 7.02 -9.93 -9.38
CA ARG A 62 6.90 -11.20 -8.63
C ARG A 62 5.68 -11.20 -7.71
N ALA A 63 5.32 -10.04 -7.16
CA ALA A 63 4.15 -9.87 -6.31
C ALA A 63 2.81 -9.90 -7.09
N GLY A 64 2.86 -9.83 -8.43
CA GLY A 64 1.69 -9.82 -9.30
C GLY A 64 0.98 -8.47 -9.36
N VAL A 65 1.70 -7.37 -9.13
CA VAL A 65 1.19 -5.99 -9.24
C VAL A 65 1.92 -5.24 -10.36
N SER A 66 1.29 -4.19 -10.90
CA SER A 66 1.77 -3.52 -12.13
C SER A 66 2.43 -2.16 -11.91
N HIS A 67 2.29 -1.58 -10.72
CA HIS A 67 2.79 -0.25 -10.37
C HIS A 67 3.97 -0.30 -9.40
N THR A 68 4.80 0.74 -9.43
CA THR A 68 5.92 0.94 -8.50
C THR A 68 5.66 2.07 -7.51
N SER A 69 4.85 3.06 -7.85
CA SER A 69 4.43 4.12 -6.91
C SER A 69 3.20 3.71 -6.14
N MET A 70 3.16 3.93 -4.83
CA MET A 70 1.93 3.81 -4.04
C MET A 70 0.80 4.66 -4.66
N SER A 71 -0.36 4.05 -4.83
CA SER A 71 -1.51 4.60 -5.52
C SER A 71 -2.82 4.31 -4.78
N VAL A 72 -3.91 4.87 -5.30
CA VAL A 72 -5.27 4.67 -4.79
C VAL A 72 -5.58 3.18 -4.66
N GLY A 73 -6.05 2.79 -3.48
CA GLY A 73 -6.35 1.41 -3.15
C GLY A 73 -5.19 0.60 -2.58
N ASP A 74 -3.96 1.11 -2.58
CA ASP A 74 -2.88 0.50 -1.83
C ASP A 74 -3.08 0.71 -0.33
N VAL A 75 -2.47 -0.15 0.48
CA VAL A 75 -2.69 -0.19 1.94
C VAL A 75 -1.37 -0.08 2.70
N LEU A 76 -1.39 0.75 3.73
CA LEU A 76 -0.39 0.76 4.79
C LEU A 76 -0.97 0.10 6.04
N VAL A 77 -0.19 -0.79 6.66
CA VAL A 77 -0.53 -1.39 7.95
C VAL A 77 0.52 -0.97 8.96
N ASP A 78 0.11 -0.33 10.06
CA ASP A 78 1.04 0.07 11.11
C ASP A 78 1.43 -1.08 12.05
N HIS A 79 2.35 -0.81 12.99
CA HIS A 79 2.82 -1.77 13.98
C HIS A 79 1.73 -2.30 14.93
N ARG A 80 0.58 -1.63 15.03
CA ARG A 80 -0.58 -2.05 15.84
C ARG A 80 -1.56 -2.89 15.03
N GLY A 81 -1.30 -3.09 13.74
CA GLY A 81 -2.18 -3.80 12.82
C GLY A 81 -3.27 -2.93 12.21
N GLN A 82 -3.31 -1.62 12.49
CA GLN A 82 -4.30 -0.75 11.86
C GLN A 82 -3.95 -0.58 10.37
N ALA A 83 -4.91 -0.91 9.52
CA ALA A 83 -4.79 -0.77 8.07
C ALA A 83 -5.42 0.54 7.57
N TRP A 84 -4.75 1.21 6.64
CA TRP A 84 -5.17 2.46 6.01
C TRP A 84 -5.08 2.32 4.50
N VAL A 85 -6.20 2.54 3.80
CA VAL A 85 -6.22 2.57 2.34
C VAL A 85 -5.92 3.97 1.84
N CYS A 86 -5.05 4.05 0.83
CA CYS A 86 -4.75 5.28 0.11
C CYS A 86 -5.98 5.66 -0.73
N MET A 87 -6.52 6.85 -0.48
CA MET A 87 -7.66 7.38 -1.22
C MET A 87 -7.18 8.38 -2.29
N ASP A 88 -8.09 8.85 -3.15
CA ASP A 88 -7.79 9.96 -4.07
C ASP A 88 -7.29 11.20 -3.29
N VAL A 89 -7.83 11.41 -2.09
CA VAL A 89 -7.38 12.42 -1.14
C VAL A 89 -7.28 11.80 0.25
N GLY A 90 -6.06 11.71 0.77
CA GLY A 90 -5.80 11.26 2.13
C GLY A 90 -5.94 9.75 2.33
N TRP A 91 -6.43 9.37 3.51
CA TRP A 91 -6.44 7.99 3.98
C TRP A 91 -7.78 7.64 4.61
N GLN A 92 -8.23 6.42 4.38
CA GLN A 92 -9.37 5.84 5.07
C GLN A 92 -8.90 4.67 5.93
N ALA A 93 -9.27 4.70 7.21
CA ALA A 93 -9.06 3.56 8.10
C ALA A 93 -9.94 2.39 7.64
N ILE A 94 -9.35 1.21 7.53
CA ILE A 94 -10.10 -0.02 7.28
C ILE A 94 -10.53 -0.54 8.65
N GLN A 95 -11.84 -0.64 8.85
CA GLN A 95 -12.39 -1.29 10.02
C GLN A 95 -12.25 -2.81 9.83
N HIS A 96 -11.78 -3.49 10.87
CA HIS A 96 -11.95 -4.93 10.92
C HIS A 96 -13.41 -5.19 11.23
N ASP A 97 -14.11 -5.90 10.34
CA ASP A 97 -15.38 -6.51 10.71
C ASP A 97 -15.03 -7.57 11.76
N ASP A 98 -15.34 -7.27 13.02
CA ASP A 98 -15.34 -8.25 14.10
C ASP A 98 -16.52 -9.21 13.84
N ASP A 99 -16.31 -10.22 12.99
CA ASP A 99 -17.20 -11.39 12.86
C ASP A 99 -17.06 -12.34 14.07
#